data_AF-A0A8C3KGY7-F1
#
_entry.id   AF-A0A8C3KGY7-F1
#
_cell.length_a   1.000
_cell.length_b   1.000
_cell.length_c   1.000
_cell.angle_alpha   90.00
_cell.angle_beta   90.00
_cell.angle_gamma   90.00
#
_symmetry.space_group_name_H-M   'P 1'
#
loop_
_entity.id
_entity.type
_entity.pdbx_description
1 polymer ?
#
loop_
_entity_poly.entity_id
_entity_poly.type
_entity_poly.pdbx_seq_one_letter_code
_entity_poly.pdbx_strand_id
1 'polypeptide(L)'
;MHVGAECRFCPYNVEINPTYVFHLQISPPNENIVLTNPNRPWWERYQPISYKLCSRSGNEDEFRDMVTRCNNVGVRIYVDAVVNHMCGAAGGSGTHSTCGSYFNTGSRDFPAVPYSGWDFNDGKCRTGSGEIENYGDKYQVRDCRLASLLDLALEKDYVRSKVAEYMNYLIDIGVAGFRIDAAKHMWPGDMKAFLDKLKDLNTKWFSPGTKPFIYQEVISMCFPLCLSLPFGICFTFILQKNVSNTSSSNFAPERASHFFGAALQT
;
A
#
# COMPACT_ATOMS: atom_id res chain seq x y z
N MET A 1 30.35 0.65 26.00
CA MET A 1 28.94 0.25 26.21
C MET A 1 28.19 0.47 24.90
N HIS A 2 28.09 -0.56 24.06
CA HIS A 2 27.16 -0.54 22.93
C HIS A 2 25.78 -0.83 23.50
N VAL A 3 24.93 0.19 23.54
CA VAL A 3 23.51 0.01 23.84
C VAL A 3 22.89 -0.52 22.54
N GLY A 4 22.85 -1.85 22.40
CA GLY A 4 22.07 -2.49 21.35
C GLY A 4 20.61 -2.11 21.58
N ALA A 5 20.04 -1.36 20.66
CA ALA A 5 18.69 -0.85 20.78
C ALA A 5 17.75 -1.80 20.02
N GLU A 6 17.01 -2.62 20.76
CA GLU A 6 16.24 -3.73 20.19
C GLU A 6 14.96 -3.24 19.47
N CYS A 7 15.01 -3.19 18.14
CA CYS A 7 13.83 -3.26 17.28
C CYS A 7 13.43 -4.73 17.10
N ARG A 8 12.58 -5.28 17.97
CA ARG A 8 12.07 -6.64 17.78
C ARG A 8 10.92 -6.60 16.78
N PHE A 9 11.20 -7.02 15.55
CA PHE A 9 10.22 -7.36 14.52
C PHE A 9 9.99 -8.86 14.57
N CYS A 10 8.80 -9.30 15.00
CA CYS A 10 8.41 -10.72 15.16
C CYS A 10 8.92 -11.42 16.44
N PRO A 11 8.26 -12.53 16.87
CA PRO A 11 8.64 -13.33 18.05
C PRO A 11 10.03 -13.99 17.96
N TYR A 12 10.72 -13.85 16.83
CA TYR A 12 12.10 -14.26 16.67
C TYR A 12 12.96 -13.01 16.74
N ASN A 13 13.78 -12.88 17.79
CA ASN A 13 14.64 -11.73 18.05
C ASN A 13 15.61 -11.46 16.89
N VAL A 14 15.16 -10.76 15.84
CA VAL A 14 16.04 -10.24 14.79
C VAL A 14 16.65 -8.96 15.31
N GLU A 15 17.94 -9.00 15.66
CA GLU A 15 18.70 -7.82 16.06
C GLU A 15 19.04 -7.00 14.81
N ILE A 16 18.33 -5.90 14.61
CA ILE A 16 18.61 -4.96 13.50
C ILE A 16 19.76 -4.06 13.94
N ASN A 17 20.88 -4.11 13.22
CA ASN A 17 21.98 -3.18 13.46
C ASN A 17 21.67 -1.83 12.76
N PRO A 18 21.37 -0.75 13.51
CA PRO A 18 21.01 0.54 12.94
C PRO A 18 22.19 1.22 12.21
N THR A 19 23.41 0.68 12.31
CA THR A 19 24.57 1.17 11.56
C THR A 19 24.43 0.96 10.05
N TYR A 20 23.67 -0.06 9.62
CA TYR A 20 23.56 -0.43 8.20
C TYR A 20 22.12 -0.54 7.69
N VAL A 21 21.13 -0.67 8.59
CA VAL A 21 19.71 -0.70 8.22
C VAL A 21 19.07 0.62 8.64
N PHE A 22 18.64 1.41 7.67
CA PHE A 22 18.05 2.71 7.90
C PHE A 22 16.52 2.68 7.87
N HIS A 23 15.94 1.62 7.30
CA HIS A 23 14.50 1.53 7.14
C HIS A 23 13.99 0.10 6.90
N LEU A 24 12.68 -0.08 7.09
CA LEU A 24 11.96 -1.33 6.88
C LEU A 24 10.66 -1.05 6.15
N GLN A 25 10.41 -1.79 5.06
CA GLN A 25 9.07 -1.91 4.50
C GLN A 25 8.33 -3.02 5.24
N ILE A 26 7.14 -2.72 5.75
CA ILE A 26 6.28 -3.72 6.39
C ILE A 26 5.17 -4.14 5.43
N SER A 27 4.61 -5.34 5.65
CA SER A 27 3.38 -5.76 4.97
C SER A 27 2.18 -4.86 5.34
N PRO A 28 1.07 -4.88 4.57
CA PRO A 28 -0.10 -4.05 4.83
C PRO A 28 -0.61 -4.21 6.27
N PRO A 29 -0.64 -3.12 7.08
CA PRO A 29 -1.03 -3.19 8.49
C PRO A 29 -2.54 -3.09 8.70
N ASN A 30 -3.29 -2.72 7.66
CA ASN A 30 -4.74 -2.58 7.72
C ASN A 30 -5.45 -3.95 7.75
N GLU A 31 -6.71 -3.94 8.17
CA GLU A 31 -7.56 -5.13 8.20
C GLU A 31 -7.81 -5.69 6.81
N ASN A 32 -7.62 -7.00 6.67
CA ASN A 32 -7.75 -7.72 5.41
C ASN A 32 -8.69 -8.93 5.55
N ILE A 33 -9.12 -9.49 4.42
CA ILE A 33 -9.97 -10.68 4.39
C ILE A 33 -9.19 -11.91 4.92
N VAL A 34 -9.88 -12.82 5.59
CA VAL A 34 -9.31 -14.10 6.04
C VAL A 34 -9.74 -15.19 5.06
N LEU A 35 -8.76 -15.83 4.41
CA LEU A 35 -9.02 -16.89 3.44
C LEU A 35 -8.62 -18.24 4.00
N THR A 36 -9.50 -19.23 3.86
CA THR A 36 -9.29 -20.59 4.35
C THR A 36 -8.98 -21.58 3.24
N ASN A 37 -9.16 -21.20 1.96
CA ASN A 37 -8.78 -22.02 0.81
C ASN A 37 -8.13 -21.16 -0.31
N PRO A 38 -6.80 -21.27 -0.54
CA PRO A 38 -5.84 -21.97 0.32
C PRO A 38 -5.81 -21.38 1.74
N ASN A 39 -5.28 -22.11 2.72
CA ASN A 39 -5.30 -21.67 4.11
C ASN A 39 -4.30 -20.51 4.35
N ARG A 40 -4.82 -19.32 4.65
CA ARG A 40 -4.07 -18.13 5.09
C ARG A 40 -2.93 -17.69 4.15
N PRO A 41 -3.15 -17.61 2.82
CA PRO A 41 -2.13 -17.25 1.85
C PRO A 41 -1.59 -15.84 2.10
N TRP A 42 -0.35 -15.57 1.70
CA TRP A 42 0.28 -14.26 1.88
C TRP A 42 -0.51 -13.11 1.20
N TRP A 43 -1.11 -13.40 0.05
CA TRP A 43 -1.83 -12.42 -0.76
C TRP A 43 -3.20 -12.02 -0.18
N GLU A 44 -3.69 -12.69 0.88
CA GLU A 44 -4.91 -12.24 1.56
C GLU A 44 -4.75 -10.82 2.15
N ARG A 45 -3.51 -10.39 2.44
CA ARG A 45 -3.21 -9.05 2.96
C ARG A 45 -3.42 -7.92 1.95
N TYR A 46 -3.42 -8.24 0.66
CA TYR A 46 -3.70 -7.31 -0.43
C TYR A 46 -5.20 -7.30 -0.79
N GLN A 47 -6.05 -7.68 0.16
CA GLN A 47 -7.50 -7.65 0.01
C GLN A 47 -8.13 -6.94 1.22
N PRO A 48 -8.09 -5.60 1.24
CA PRO A 48 -8.56 -4.81 2.37
C PRO A 48 -10.05 -5.04 2.67
N ILE A 49 -10.37 -5.03 3.96
CA ILE A 49 -11.75 -4.96 4.48
C ILE A 49 -12.00 -3.63 5.16
N SER A 50 -11.01 -3.13 5.90
CA SER A 50 -11.06 -1.79 6.48
C SER A 50 -9.67 -1.19 6.64
N TYR A 51 -9.63 0.06 7.10
CA TYR A 51 -8.39 0.77 7.45
C TYR A 51 -8.00 0.64 8.93
N LYS A 52 -8.68 -0.21 9.72
CA LYS A 52 -8.26 -0.53 11.09
C LYS A 52 -6.88 -1.18 11.10
N LEU A 53 -6.00 -0.80 12.03
CA LEU A 53 -4.67 -1.39 12.16
C LEU A 53 -4.73 -2.70 12.94
N CYS A 54 -5.14 -3.76 12.24
CA CYS A 54 -5.48 -5.03 12.85
C CYS A 54 -5.32 -6.14 11.82
N SER A 55 -4.15 -6.78 11.84
CA SER A 55 -3.76 -7.78 10.84
C SER A 55 -3.14 -8.99 11.53
N ARG A 56 -2.72 -9.99 10.74
CA ARG A 56 -1.96 -11.13 11.28
C ARG A 56 -0.63 -10.73 11.93
N SER A 57 -0.11 -9.55 11.60
CA SER A 57 1.13 -9.02 12.21
C SER A 57 0.93 -8.42 13.60
N GLY A 58 -0.32 -8.21 14.04
CA GLY A 58 -0.63 -7.61 15.33
C GLY A 58 -1.76 -6.58 15.25
N ASN A 59 -2.10 -6.07 16.43
CA ASN A 59 -3.07 -5.00 16.62
C ASN A 59 -2.40 -3.62 16.56
N GLU A 60 -3.20 -2.57 16.79
CA GLU A 60 -2.74 -1.20 16.70
C GLU A 60 -1.70 -0.82 17.76
N ASP A 61 -1.86 -1.30 19.00
CA ASP A 61 -0.92 -1.01 20.09
C ASP A 61 0.46 -1.61 19.80
N GLU A 62 0.48 -2.84 19.28
CA GLU A 62 1.71 -3.52 18.85
C GLU A 62 2.36 -2.78 17.66
N PHE A 63 1.54 -2.30 16.71
CA PHE A 63 2.02 -1.49 15.60
C PHE A 63 2.65 -0.16 16.07
N ARG A 64 1.99 0.54 17.01
CA ARG A 64 2.49 1.80 17.60
C ARG A 64 3.76 1.59 18.40
N ASP A 65 3.86 0.50 19.17
CA ASP A 65 5.07 0.11 19.90
C ASP A 65 6.24 -0.11 18.93
N MET A 66 6.01 -0.89 17.88
CA MET A 66 7.00 -1.15 16.83
C MET A 66 7.49 0.15 16.20
N VAL A 67 6.59 1.04 15.73
CA VAL A 67 6.98 2.32 15.11
C VAL A 67 7.77 3.19 16.09
N THR A 68 7.33 3.26 17.35
CA THR A 68 7.99 4.07 18.39
C THR A 68 9.41 3.58 18.64
N ARG A 69 9.59 2.27 18.86
CA ARG A 69 10.90 1.66 19.14
C ARG A 69 11.85 1.83 17.96
N CYS A 70 11.35 1.67 16.73
CA CYS A 70 12.16 1.84 15.52
C CYS A 70 12.63 3.28 15.34
N ASN A 71 11.72 4.23 15.45
CA ASN A 71 12.09 5.64 15.32
C ASN A 71 13.05 6.10 16.41
N ASN A 72 12.95 5.58 17.64
CA ASN A 72 13.87 5.92 18.74
C ASN A 72 15.31 5.48 18.48
N VAL A 73 15.53 4.52 17.57
CA VAL A 73 16.87 4.01 17.22
C VAL A 73 17.30 4.41 15.81
N GLY A 74 16.53 5.30 15.16
CA GLY A 74 16.82 5.82 13.82
C GLY A 74 16.40 4.91 12.67
N VAL A 75 15.70 3.80 12.91
CA VAL A 75 15.17 2.90 11.88
C VAL A 75 13.77 3.37 11.46
N ARG A 76 13.59 3.66 10.17
CA ARG A 76 12.34 4.23 9.64
C ARG A 76 11.38 3.18 9.12
N ILE A 77 10.08 3.38 9.30
CA ILE A 77 9.05 2.45 8.84
C ILE A 77 8.41 2.99 7.57
N TYR A 78 8.33 2.14 6.55
CA TYR A 78 7.56 2.36 5.33
C TYR A 78 6.39 1.37 5.29
N VAL A 79 5.19 1.89 5.16
CA VAL A 79 3.97 1.06 5.10
C VAL A 79 3.67 0.67 3.66
N ASP A 80 3.31 -0.59 3.44
CA ASP A 80 2.69 -1.03 2.20
C ASP A 80 1.20 -0.63 2.18
N ALA A 81 0.86 0.37 1.36
CA ALA A 81 -0.45 0.98 1.30
C ALA A 81 -1.27 0.42 0.13
N VAL A 82 -2.22 -0.45 0.46
CA VAL A 82 -3.17 -1.05 -0.49
C VAL A 82 -4.40 -0.15 -0.60
N VAL A 83 -4.36 0.78 -1.56
CA VAL A 83 -5.33 1.88 -1.69
C VAL A 83 -6.02 1.95 -3.06
N ASN A 84 -5.68 1.06 -3.99
CA ASN A 84 -6.35 0.94 -5.29
C ASN A 84 -7.72 0.26 -5.16
N HIS A 85 -7.81 -0.78 -4.34
CA HIS A 85 -8.94 -1.70 -4.31
C HIS A 85 -9.26 -2.16 -2.89
N MET A 86 -10.44 -2.76 -2.73
CA MET A 86 -10.81 -3.57 -1.56
C MET A 86 -10.67 -5.06 -1.90
N CYS A 87 -11.21 -5.97 -1.08
CA CYS A 87 -11.15 -7.40 -1.34
C CYS A 87 -11.81 -7.84 -2.67
N GLY A 88 -11.54 -9.07 -3.09
CA GLY A 88 -12.07 -9.64 -4.33
C GLY A 88 -13.60 -9.65 -4.36
N ALA A 89 -14.19 -9.41 -5.52
CA ALA A 89 -15.64 -9.38 -5.74
C ALA A 89 -16.34 -10.71 -5.40
N ALA A 90 -15.59 -11.82 -5.41
CA ALA A 90 -16.05 -13.15 -4.98
C ALA A 90 -15.81 -13.44 -3.48
N GLY A 91 -15.39 -12.44 -2.68
CA GLY A 91 -15.09 -12.58 -1.26
C GLY A 91 -16.31 -12.87 -0.36
N GLY A 92 -17.52 -12.83 -0.92
CA GLY A 92 -18.76 -13.11 -0.21
C GLY A 92 -19.17 -12.00 0.76
N SER A 93 -19.90 -12.39 1.81
CA SER A 93 -20.30 -11.49 2.89
C SER A 93 -20.13 -12.18 4.23
N GLY A 94 -19.76 -11.42 5.25
CA GLY A 94 -19.55 -11.94 6.60
C GLY A 94 -18.54 -11.10 7.37
N THR A 95 -17.98 -11.72 8.41
CA THR A 95 -16.98 -11.13 9.30
C THR A 95 -15.65 -11.91 9.26
N HIS A 96 -15.39 -12.64 8.17
CA HIS A 96 -14.13 -13.34 7.92
C HIS A 96 -13.04 -12.37 7.50
N SER A 97 -12.66 -11.52 8.45
CA SER A 97 -11.68 -10.45 8.34
C SER A 97 -10.78 -10.49 9.57
N THR A 98 -9.56 -9.94 9.46
CA THR A 98 -8.56 -10.05 10.54
C THR A 98 -8.95 -9.32 11.82
N CYS A 99 -9.92 -8.40 11.77
CA CYS A 99 -10.46 -7.69 12.93
C CYS A 99 -11.97 -7.90 13.14
N GLY A 100 -12.58 -8.87 12.45
CA GLY A 100 -14.00 -9.19 12.58
C GLY A 100 -14.95 -8.12 12.04
N SER A 101 -14.49 -7.11 11.30
CA SER A 101 -15.38 -6.17 10.62
C SER A 101 -16.26 -6.89 9.60
N TYR A 102 -17.55 -6.55 9.59
CA TYR A 102 -18.48 -7.01 8.57
C TYR A 102 -18.18 -6.36 7.22
N PHE A 103 -18.40 -7.11 6.14
CA PHE A 103 -18.43 -6.62 4.78
C PHE A 103 -19.37 -7.46 3.91
N ASN A 104 -19.74 -6.91 2.75
CA ASN A 104 -20.51 -7.60 1.72
C ASN A 104 -20.03 -7.17 0.34
N THR A 105 -19.27 -8.05 -0.33
CA THR A 105 -18.75 -7.80 -1.67
C THR A 105 -19.85 -7.73 -2.72
N GLY A 106 -20.95 -8.47 -2.56
CA GLY A 106 -22.08 -8.49 -3.49
C GLY A 106 -22.78 -7.14 -3.60
N SER A 107 -22.96 -6.45 -2.48
CA SER A 107 -23.55 -5.11 -2.41
C SER A 107 -22.53 -3.97 -2.32
N ARG A 108 -21.23 -4.29 -2.40
CA ARG A 108 -20.11 -3.34 -2.26
C ARG A 108 -20.14 -2.58 -0.93
N ASP A 109 -20.53 -3.25 0.14
CA ASP A 109 -20.69 -2.66 1.46
C ASP A 109 -19.49 -2.98 2.35
N PHE A 110 -18.77 -1.95 2.76
CA PHE A 110 -17.63 -2.01 3.66
C PHE A 110 -17.82 -1.01 4.80
N PRO A 111 -18.74 -1.28 5.74
CA PRO A 111 -19.21 -0.31 6.73
C PRO A 111 -18.13 0.14 7.72
N ALA A 112 -17.03 -0.60 7.87
CA ALA A 112 -15.91 -0.20 8.70
C ALA A 112 -15.05 0.93 8.09
N VAL A 113 -15.20 1.24 6.79
CA VAL A 113 -14.61 2.42 6.13
C VAL A 113 -15.62 3.55 5.89
N PRO A 114 -16.88 3.33 6.23
CA PRO A 114 -18.03 3.08 5.32
C PRO A 114 -17.84 3.40 3.82
N TYR A 115 -17.47 2.39 3.02
CA TYR A 115 -17.67 2.44 1.56
C TYR A 115 -18.95 1.71 1.15
N SER A 116 -19.58 2.23 0.09
CA SER A 116 -20.78 1.67 -0.54
C SER A 116 -20.55 1.46 -2.03
N GLY A 117 -21.54 0.91 -2.75
CA GLY A 117 -21.49 0.76 -4.21
C GLY A 117 -21.21 2.05 -4.99
N TRP A 118 -21.44 3.21 -4.40
CA TRP A 118 -21.09 4.49 -5.03
C TRP A 118 -19.58 4.76 -5.09
N ASP A 119 -18.79 4.03 -4.31
CA ASP A 119 -17.38 4.28 -4.08
C ASP A 119 -16.46 3.34 -4.87
N PHE A 120 -17.05 2.58 -5.80
CA PHE A 120 -16.36 1.64 -6.68
C PHE A 120 -16.60 1.96 -8.16
N ASN A 121 -15.67 1.53 -9.01
CA ASN A 121 -15.69 1.80 -10.45
C ASN A 121 -16.60 0.86 -11.27
N ASP A 122 -17.56 0.17 -10.63
CA ASP A 122 -18.49 -0.75 -11.29
C ASP A 122 -19.20 -0.13 -12.52
N GLY A 123 -19.59 1.15 -12.43
CA GLY A 123 -20.23 1.88 -13.54
C GLY A 123 -19.27 2.60 -14.49
N LYS A 124 -17.98 2.68 -14.15
CA LYS A 124 -16.95 3.36 -14.92
C LYS A 124 -16.20 2.41 -15.85
N CYS A 125 -15.91 1.21 -15.37
CA CYS A 125 -15.33 0.15 -16.18
C CYS A 125 -16.21 -0.14 -17.40
N ARG A 126 -15.58 -0.30 -18.58
CA ARG A 126 -16.28 -0.51 -19.86
C ARG A 126 -16.13 -1.93 -20.42
N THR A 127 -15.41 -2.81 -19.72
CA THR A 127 -15.26 -4.21 -20.14
C THR A 127 -16.53 -5.00 -19.79
N GLY A 128 -16.82 -6.05 -20.57
CA GLY A 128 -18.02 -6.86 -20.35
C GLY A 128 -17.95 -7.68 -19.05
N SER A 129 -16.75 -8.03 -18.61
CA SER A 129 -16.51 -8.77 -17.36
C SER A 129 -16.42 -7.87 -16.12
N GLY A 130 -16.14 -6.57 -16.30
CA GLY A 130 -15.74 -5.68 -15.21
C GLY A 130 -14.25 -5.81 -14.80
N GLU A 131 -13.50 -6.69 -15.47
CA GLU A 131 -12.09 -6.97 -15.21
C GLU A 131 -11.17 -6.25 -16.21
N ILE A 132 -9.88 -6.18 -15.90
CA ILE A 132 -8.83 -5.84 -16.87
C ILE A 132 -8.62 -7.01 -17.82
N GLU A 133 -8.88 -6.81 -19.11
CA GLU A 133 -8.79 -7.82 -20.17
C GLU A 133 -7.63 -7.57 -21.14
N ASN A 134 -7.22 -6.31 -21.31
CA ASN A 134 -6.19 -5.84 -22.23
C ASN A 134 -5.34 -4.73 -21.59
N TYR A 135 -4.09 -5.06 -21.25
CA TYR A 135 -3.14 -4.12 -20.63
C TYR A 135 -2.63 -3.01 -21.58
N GLY A 136 -2.90 -3.11 -22.87
CA GLY A 136 -2.62 -2.05 -23.85
C GLY A 136 -3.62 -0.90 -23.80
N ASP A 137 -4.81 -1.12 -23.24
CA ASP A 137 -5.81 -0.08 -23.03
C ASP A 137 -5.65 0.51 -21.63
N LYS A 138 -5.23 1.77 -21.59
CA LYS A 138 -4.95 2.44 -20.33
C LYS A 138 -6.20 2.64 -19.47
N TYR A 139 -7.39 2.75 -20.06
CA TYR A 139 -8.62 3.06 -19.31
C TYR A 139 -9.03 1.86 -18.48
N GLN A 140 -9.16 0.68 -19.08
CA GLN A 140 -9.47 -0.52 -18.30
C GLN A 140 -8.41 -0.82 -17.24
N VAL A 141 -7.12 -0.60 -17.52
CA VAL A 141 -6.06 -0.83 -16.53
C VAL A 141 -6.24 0.01 -15.25
N ARG A 142 -6.91 1.17 -15.31
CA ARG A 142 -7.13 2.06 -14.15
C ARG A 142 -8.57 2.13 -13.65
N ASP A 143 -9.54 1.70 -14.46
CA ASP A 143 -10.96 1.84 -14.15
C ASP A 143 -11.65 0.48 -13.95
N CYS A 144 -10.97 -0.64 -14.18
CA CYS A 144 -11.54 -1.99 -14.05
C CYS A 144 -10.78 -2.81 -13.01
N ARG A 145 -11.41 -3.90 -12.56
CA ARG A 145 -10.88 -4.73 -11.48
C ARG A 145 -9.60 -5.46 -11.88
N LEU A 146 -8.58 -5.34 -11.05
CA LEU A 146 -7.37 -6.15 -11.13
C LEU A 146 -7.64 -7.50 -10.48
N ALA A 147 -7.70 -8.59 -11.26
CA ALA A 147 -7.90 -9.94 -10.73
C ALA A 147 -9.11 -10.04 -9.76
N SER A 148 -10.22 -9.42 -10.16
CA SER A 148 -11.49 -9.32 -9.43
C SER A 148 -11.47 -8.48 -8.16
N LEU A 149 -10.39 -7.78 -7.85
CA LEU A 149 -10.32 -6.87 -6.70
C LEU A 149 -11.25 -5.67 -6.94
N LEU A 150 -12.11 -5.38 -5.96
CA LEU A 150 -13.10 -4.31 -6.09
C LEU A 150 -12.42 -2.94 -6.17
N ASP A 151 -12.44 -2.36 -7.36
CA ASP A 151 -11.67 -1.16 -7.72
C ASP A 151 -12.33 0.12 -7.21
N LEU A 152 -11.61 0.92 -6.43
CA LEU A 152 -12.12 2.13 -5.79
C LEU A 152 -12.24 3.28 -6.79
N ALA A 153 -13.32 4.06 -6.68
CA ALA A 153 -13.56 5.26 -7.49
C ALA A 153 -12.71 6.44 -6.98
N LEU A 154 -11.40 6.36 -7.19
CA LEU A 154 -10.42 7.33 -6.70
C LEU A 154 -10.55 8.72 -7.31
N GLU A 155 -11.39 8.94 -8.32
CA GLU A 155 -11.73 10.30 -8.77
C GLU A 155 -12.58 11.06 -7.74
N LYS A 156 -13.29 10.34 -6.85
CA LYS A 156 -14.21 10.92 -5.88
C LYS A 156 -13.45 11.46 -4.69
N ASP A 157 -13.74 12.71 -4.31
CA ASP A 157 -13.09 13.34 -3.16
C ASP A 157 -13.35 12.59 -1.84
N TYR A 158 -14.53 11.97 -1.68
CA TYR A 158 -14.84 11.12 -0.53
C TYR A 158 -13.85 9.97 -0.38
N VAL A 159 -13.61 9.20 -1.45
CA VAL A 159 -12.70 8.05 -1.46
C VAL A 159 -11.26 8.52 -1.22
N ARG A 160 -10.82 9.57 -1.91
CA ARG A 160 -9.48 10.17 -1.69
C ARG A 160 -9.29 10.62 -0.24
N SER A 161 -10.32 11.20 0.36
CA SER A 161 -10.27 11.68 1.74
C SER A 161 -10.23 10.53 2.75
N LYS A 162 -10.92 9.41 2.48
CA LYS A 162 -10.81 8.19 3.29
C LYS A 162 -9.44 7.53 3.21
N VAL A 163 -8.86 7.47 2.00
CA VAL A 163 -7.46 7.03 1.82
C VAL A 163 -6.49 7.94 2.57
N ALA A 164 -6.64 9.26 2.42
CA ALA A 164 -5.78 10.23 3.09
C ALA A 164 -5.96 10.22 4.63
N GLU A 165 -7.16 9.99 5.15
CA GLU A 165 -7.45 9.82 6.58
C GLU A 165 -6.64 8.64 7.14
N TYR A 166 -6.69 7.48 6.47
CA TYR A 166 -5.90 6.30 6.82
C TYR A 166 -4.38 6.57 6.79
N MET A 167 -3.88 7.16 5.70
CA MET A 167 -2.45 7.44 5.57
C MET A 167 -1.97 8.49 6.56
N ASN A 168 -2.76 9.53 6.82
CA ASN A 168 -2.44 10.56 7.82
C ASN A 168 -2.43 9.98 9.24
N TYR A 169 -3.31 9.03 9.54
CA TYR A 169 -3.29 8.31 10.80
C TYR A 169 -1.96 7.59 11.03
N LEU A 170 -1.44 6.93 9.98
CA LEU A 170 -0.12 6.28 10.01
C LEU A 170 1.04 7.27 10.13
N ILE A 171 0.95 8.43 9.47
CA ILE A 171 1.93 9.52 9.61
C ILE A 171 1.94 10.04 11.04
N ASP A 172 0.78 10.28 11.64
CA ASP A 172 0.65 10.74 13.02
C ASP A 172 1.24 9.72 14.01
N ILE A 173 1.15 8.42 13.73
CA ILE A 173 1.82 7.35 14.50
C ILE A 173 3.36 7.45 14.41
N GLY A 174 3.90 7.91 13.27
CA GLY A 174 5.34 8.10 13.06
C GLY A 174 5.93 7.31 11.87
N VAL A 175 5.09 6.80 10.96
CA VAL A 175 5.56 6.18 9.71
C VAL A 175 6.26 7.23 8.85
N ALA A 176 7.35 6.83 8.18
CA ALA A 176 8.20 7.73 7.39
C ALA A 176 7.81 7.81 5.90
N GLY A 177 6.96 6.91 5.43
CA GLY A 177 6.53 6.87 4.03
C GLY A 177 5.77 5.62 3.64
N PHE A 178 5.51 5.48 2.34
CA PHE A 178 4.60 4.49 1.81
C PHE A 178 5.12 3.87 0.51
N ARG A 179 5.01 2.53 0.41
CA ARG A 179 4.87 1.84 -0.88
C ARG A 179 3.43 1.99 -1.31
N ILE A 180 3.19 2.53 -2.49
CA ILE A 180 1.85 2.57 -3.07
C ILE A 180 1.68 1.30 -3.92
N ASP A 181 0.91 0.35 -3.40
CA ASP A 181 0.58 -0.90 -4.07
C ASP A 181 -0.27 -0.66 -5.32
N ALA A 182 -0.09 -1.47 -6.36
CA ALA A 182 -0.85 -1.43 -7.59
C ALA A 182 -0.92 -0.03 -8.23
N ALA A 183 0.11 0.80 -8.08
CA ALA A 183 0.10 2.20 -8.53
C ALA A 183 -0.13 2.35 -10.05
N LYS A 184 0.26 1.34 -10.85
CA LYS A 184 -0.07 1.28 -12.28
C LYS A 184 -1.58 1.37 -12.56
N HIS A 185 -2.38 0.83 -11.65
CA HIS A 185 -3.83 0.71 -11.72
C HIS A 185 -4.57 1.94 -11.17
N MET A 186 -3.84 2.98 -10.74
CA MET A 186 -4.43 4.25 -10.35
C MET A 186 -4.06 5.34 -11.37
N TRP A 187 -4.96 6.29 -11.59
CA TRP A 187 -4.61 7.46 -12.38
C TRP A 187 -3.58 8.32 -11.62
N PRO A 188 -2.52 8.82 -12.29
CA PRO A 188 -1.54 9.69 -11.64
C PRO A 188 -2.15 10.94 -11.01
N GLY A 189 -3.21 11.49 -11.61
CA GLY A 189 -3.95 12.63 -11.08
C GLY A 189 -4.70 12.32 -9.78
N ASP A 190 -5.32 11.14 -9.69
CA ASP A 190 -6.02 10.70 -8.49
C ASP A 190 -5.04 10.40 -7.36
N MET A 191 -3.91 9.76 -7.68
CA MET A 191 -2.81 9.56 -6.73
C MET A 191 -2.29 10.89 -6.20
N LYS A 192 -1.97 11.83 -7.09
CA LYS A 192 -1.56 13.17 -6.68
C LYS A 192 -2.59 13.81 -5.75
N ALA A 193 -3.88 13.70 -6.06
CA ALA A 193 -4.93 14.35 -5.31
C ALA A 193 -5.07 13.84 -3.86
N PHE A 194 -4.90 12.54 -3.60
CA PHE A 194 -4.87 12.06 -2.20
C PHE A 194 -3.51 12.29 -1.53
N LEU A 195 -2.39 12.24 -2.27
CA LEU A 195 -1.06 12.54 -1.75
C LEU A 195 -0.92 14.01 -1.30
N ASP A 196 -1.55 14.94 -2.03
CA ASP A 196 -1.59 16.36 -1.68
C ASP A 196 -2.34 16.62 -0.36
N LYS A 197 -3.19 15.68 0.10
CA LYS A 197 -3.90 15.76 1.39
C LYS A 197 -3.06 15.23 2.58
N LEU A 198 -1.86 14.72 2.33
CA LEU A 198 -1.03 14.16 3.38
C LEU A 198 -0.34 15.25 4.21
N LYS A 199 -0.27 14.98 5.51
CA LYS A 199 0.47 15.77 6.50
C LYS A 199 1.98 15.64 6.25
N ASP A 200 2.71 16.57 6.85
CA ASP A 200 4.13 16.39 7.09
C ASP A 200 4.33 15.31 8.19
N LEU A 201 5.52 14.72 8.22
CA LEU A 201 5.89 13.68 9.18
C LEU A 201 5.87 14.20 10.63
N ASN A 202 5.61 13.29 11.56
CA ASN A 202 5.51 13.59 12.98
C ASN A 202 6.80 14.26 13.53
N THR A 203 6.67 15.48 14.05
CA THR A 203 7.80 16.29 14.51
C THR A 203 8.51 15.77 15.76
N LYS A 204 8.00 14.71 16.38
CA LYS A 204 8.70 13.99 17.47
C LYS A 204 9.99 13.33 16.99
N TRP A 205 10.02 12.84 15.74
CA TRP A 205 11.17 12.10 15.20
C TRP A 205 11.72 12.67 13.89
N PHE A 206 11.00 13.59 13.26
CA PHE A 206 11.36 14.20 11.97
C PHE A 206 11.40 15.72 12.09
N SER A 207 12.20 16.39 11.25
CA SER A 207 12.24 17.85 11.22
C SER A 207 10.90 18.42 10.71
N PRO A 208 10.46 19.60 11.19
CA PRO A 208 9.27 20.28 10.66
C PRO A 208 9.32 20.44 9.13
N GLY A 209 8.20 20.21 8.46
CA GLY A 209 8.11 20.30 6.98
C GLY A 209 8.59 19.06 6.22
N THR A 210 9.02 17.99 6.91
CA THR A 210 9.45 16.76 6.24
C THR A 210 8.25 16.04 5.63
N LYS A 211 8.26 15.80 4.31
CA LYS A 211 7.21 15.04 3.61
C LYS A 211 7.43 13.53 3.72
N PRO A 212 6.36 12.71 3.72
CA PRO A 212 6.49 11.26 3.65
C PRO A 212 7.19 10.83 2.35
N PHE A 213 8.05 9.82 2.43
CA PHE A 213 8.66 9.22 1.25
C PHE A 213 7.66 8.34 0.50
N ILE A 214 7.54 8.51 -0.81
CA ILE A 214 6.57 7.76 -1.63
C ILE A 214 7.30 7.01 -2.74
N TYR A 215 7.05 5.71 -2.86
CA TYR A 215 7.50 4.90 -3.98
C TYR A 215 6.35 4.05 -4.51
N GLN A 216 6.22 4.01 -5.83
CA GLN A 216 5.05 3.47 -6.51
C GLN A 216 5.40 2.13 -7.16
N GLU A 217 4.57 1.12 -6.94
CA GLU A 217 4.66 -0.13 -7.68
C GLU A 217 4.06 0.05 -9.08
N VAL A 218 4.93 0.21 -10.08
CA VAL A 218 4.54 0.32 -11.49
C VAL A 218 5.24 -0.76 -12.30
N ILE A 219 4.53 -1.85 -12.59
CA ILE A 219 5.07 -2.94 -13.42
C ILE A 219 4.93 -2.56 -14.90
N SER A 220 6.03 -2.12 -15.52
CA SER A 220 6.13 -1.89 -16.96
C SER A 220 6.97 -2.98 -17.60
N MET A 221 6.41 -3.70 -18.57
CA MET A 221 7.21 -4.57 -19.44
C MET A 221 7.92 -3.72 -20.49
N CYS A 222 9.02 -3.07 -20.12
CA CYS A 222 9.91 -2.46 -21.10
C CYS A 222 10.86 -3.54 -21.65
N PHE A 223 10.55 -4.09 -22.83
CA PHE A 223 11.58 -4.69 -23.69
C PHE A 223 12.47 -3.56 -24.23
N PRO A 224 13.83 -3.66 -24.22
CA PRO A 224 14.63 -4.87 -24.36
C PRO A 224 15.69 -5.12 -23.26
N LEU A 225 15.50 -4.69 -22.00
CA LEU A 225 16.50 -4.92 -20.93
C LEU A 225 16.22 -6.14 -20.02
N CYS A 226 15.11 -6.85 -20.20
CA CYS A 226 14.69 -7.92 -19.28
C CYS A 226 15.25 -9.32 -19.64
N LEU A 227 16.22 -9.43 -20.55
CA LEU A 227 16.65 -10.72 -21.13
C LEU A 227 17.74 -11.46 -20.33
N SER A 228 18.10 -11.03 -19.12
CA SER A 228 19.21 -11.65 -18.36
C SER A 228 18.87 -12.16 -16.96
N LEU A 229 17.59 -12.37 -16.60
CA LEU A 229 17.24 -13.05 -15.35
C LEU A 229 16.20 -14.17 -15.60
N PRO A 230 16.41 -15.41 -15.09
CA PRO A 230 15.62 -16.59 -15.44
C PRO A 230 14.20 -16.61 -14.86
N PHE A 231 13.74 -15.52 -14.23
CA PHE A 231 12.36 -15.34 -13.76
C PHE A 231 11.96 -13.88 -14.03
N GLY A 232 11.54 -13.60 -15.26
CA GLY A 232 11.27 -12.25 -15.74
C GLY A 232 9.98 -11.64 -15.19
N ILE A 233 10.08 -10.86 -14.12
CA ILE A 233 9.21 -9.72 -13.81
C ILE A 233 10.13 -8.55 -13.45
N CYS A 234 10.09 -7.47 -14.25
CA CYS A 234 10.87 -6.27 -13.96
C CYS A 234 10.01 -5.31 -13.13
N PHE A 235 10.32 -5.18 -11.84
CA PHE A 235 9.76 -4.12 -11.00
C PHE A 235 10.46 -2.81 -11.35
N THR A 236 9.75 -1.87 -11.98
CA THR A 236 10.24 -0.49 -12.08
C THR A 236 9.65 0.29 -10.92
N PHE A 237 10.44 0.50 -9.87
CA PHE A 237 10.06 1.43 -8.82
C PHE A 237 10.26 2.85 -9.34
N ILE A 238 9.17 3.58 -9.58
CA ILE A 238 9.25 5.01 -9.85
C ILE A 238 9.39 5.70 -8.50
N LEU A 239 10.60 6.18 -8.22
CA LEU A 239 10.86 7.06 -7.09
C LEU A 239 10.34 8.45 -7.44
N GLN A 240 9.20 8.83 -6.88
CA GLN A 240 8.74 10.21 -6.98
C GLN A 240 9.23 10.97 -5.76
N LYS A 241 10.45 11.53 -5.84
CA LYS A 241 10.91 12.53 -4.87
C LYS A 241 10.10 13.80 -5.09
N ASN A 242 9.25 14.14 -4.12
CA ASN A 242 8.53 15.40 -3.97
C ASN A 242 7.60 15.76 -5.15
N VAL A 243 6.29 15.71 -4.90
CA VAL A 243 5.28 16.35 -5.75
C VAL A 243 5.38 17.87 -5.57
N SER A 244 6.39 18.48 -6.19
CA SER A 244 6.45 19.92 -6.39
C SER A 244 6.73 20.18 -7.86
N ASN A 245 5.67 20.58 -8.58
CA ASN A 245 5.67 21.18 -9.92
C ASN A 245 6.67 20.62 -10.95
N THR A 246 6.33 19.53 -11.63
CA THR A 246 6.81 19.31 -12.99
C THR A 246 5.65 18.86 -13.88
N SER A 247 5.42 19.68 -14.90
CA SER A 247 4.46 19.50 -15.98
C SER A 247 4.70 18.20 -16.74
N SER A 248 3.60 17.62 -17.21
CA SER A 248 3.48 16.52 -18.15
C SER A 248 4.35 16.67 -19.40
N SER A 249 5.59 16.20 -19.38
CA SER A 249 6.37 15.72 -20.53
C SER A 249 7.81 15.46 -20.07
N ASN A 250 8.32 14.24 -20.30
CA ASN A 250 9.69 13.79 -20.04
C ASN A 250 9.97 13.28 -18.61
N PHE A 251 9.46 12.09 -18.29
CA PHE A 251 10.06 11.23 -17.27
C PHE A 251 11.26 10.49 -17.89
N ALA A 252 12.48 10.96 -17.61
CA ALA A 252 13.69 10.17 -17.79
C ALA A 252 13.95 9.39 -16.48
N PRO A 253 14.14 8.06 -16.52
CA PRO A 253 14.42 7.28 -15.31
C PRO A 253 15.85 7.55 -14.83
N GLU A 254 16.00 8.26 -13.71
CA GLU A 254 17.27 8.23 -12.96
C GLU A 254 17.39 6.90 -12.22
N ARG A 255 18.46 6.16 -12.53
CA ARG A 255 18.76 4.83 -11.97
C ARG A 255 19.07 4.95 -10.48
N ALA A 256 18.21 4.41 -9.63
CA ALA A 256 18.58 4.02 -8.28
C ALA A 256 18.70 2.50 -8.21
N SER A 257 19.86 1.98 -8.58
CA SER A 257 20.23 0.59 -8.34
C SER A 257 20.74 0.47 -6.90
N HIS A 258 19.84 0.27 -5.94
CA HIS A 258 20.22 -0.19 -4.60
C HIS A 258 19.35 -1.38 -4.22
N PHE A 259 20.02 -2.42 -3.73
CA PHE A 259 19.48 -3.71 -3.30
C PHE A 259 18.29 -3.52 -2.34
N PHE A 260 17.07 -3.75 -2.84
CA PHE A 260 15.93 -4.07 -1.99
C PHE A 260 15.91 -5.59 -1.84
N GLY A 261 16.49 -6.08 -0.75
CA GLY A 261 16.30 -7.45 -0.33
C GLY A 261 14.83 -7.66 -0.02
N ALA A 262 14.18 -8.54 -0.79
CA ALA A 262 12.84 -9.01 -0.50
C ALA A 262 12.83 -9.67 0.89
N ALA A 263 12.24 -9.02 1.89
CA ALA A 263 11.69 -9.72 3.04
C ALA A 263 10.26 -10.19 2.70
N LEU A 264 10.18 -11.05 1.68
CA LEU A 264 9.03 -11.90 1.40
C LEU A 264 9.29 -13.20 2.16
N GLN A 265 8.94 -13.27 3.44
CA GLN A 265 8.69 -14.51 4.18
C GLN A 265 8.45 -14.19 5.67
N THR A 266 7.20 -14.26 6.11
CA THR A 266 6.68 -15.20 7.13
C THR A 266 5.18 -14.98 7.31
#